data_AF-D8UYA0-F1
#
_entry.id   AF-D8UYA0-F1
#
_cell.length_a   1.000
_cell.length_b   1.000
_cell.length_c   1.000
_cell.angle_alpha   90.00
_cell.angle_beta   90.00
_cell.angle_gamma   90.00
#
_symmetry.space_group_name_H-M   'P 1'
#
loop_
_entity.id
_entity.type
_entity.pdbx_description
1 polymer ?
#
loop_
_entity_poly.entity_id
_entity_poly.type
_entity_poly.pdbx_seq_one_letter_code
_entity_poly.pdbx_strand_id
1 'polypeptide(L)' 'TECVRYMDRYFYNREEYARFDSDSTVGEYVAVSELGRPDAEYWNSQKEILEQKRAQVDN' A
#
# COMPACT_ATOMS: atom_id res chain seq x y z
N THR A 1 14.77 -9.43 16.73
CA THR A 1 13.95 -8.26 16.34
C THR A 1 12.83 -8.80 15.49
N GLU A 2 11.58 -8.66 15.94
CA GLU A 2 10.42 -9.11 15.18
C GLU A 2 10.16 -8.06 14.08
N CYS A 3 10.29 -8.42 12.81
CA CYS A 3 9.96 -7.49 11.72
C CYS A 3 8.44 -7.36 11.65
N VAL A 4 7.89 -6.28 12.23
CA VAL A 4 6.46 -5.97 12.13
C VAL A 4 6.18 -5.56 10.68
N ARG A 5 5.59 -6.46 9.90
CA ARG A 5 5.14 -6.16 8.53
C ARG A 5 3.88 -5.31 8.59
N TYR A 6 3.97 -4.05 8.17
CA TYR A 6 2.79 -3.20 7.96
C TYR A 6 2.11 -3.57 6.62
N MET A 7 0.82 -3.90 6.68
CA MET A 7 -0.01 -4.21 5.51
C MET A 7 -1.30 -3.40 5.60
N ASP A 8 -1.55 -2.54 4.62
CA ASP A 8 -2.80 -1.79 4.47
C ASP A 8 -3.62 -2.45 3.36
N ARG A 9 -4.87 -2.82 3.60
CA ARG A 9 -5.72 -3.53 2.63
C ARG A 9 -7.04 -2.81 2.45
N TYR A 10 -7.44 -2.64 1.20
CA TYR A 10 -8.64 -1.95 0.80
C TYR A 10 -9.63 -2.92 0.17
N PHE A 11 -10.86 -2.89 0.69
CA PHE A 11 -11.93 -3.80 0.31
C PHE A 11 -13.13 -3.04 -0.21
N TYR A 12 -13.68 -3.49 -1.33
CA TYR A 12 -14.91 -2.99 -1.93
C TYR A 12 -15.83 -4.18 -2.21
N ASN A 13 -17.10 -4.11 -1.78
CA ASN A 13 -18.03 -5.25 -1.87
C ASN A 13 -17.47 -6.59 -1.32
N ARG A 14 -16.66 -6.52 -0.25
CA ARG A 14 -15.95 -7.68 0.36
C ARG A 14 -14.85 -8.28 -0.53
N GLU A 15 -14.54 -7.67 -1.66
CA GLU A 15 -13.42 -8.03 -2.52
C GLU A 15 -12.25 -7.07 -2.29
N GLU A 16 -11.03 -7.62 -2.14
CA GLU A 16 -9.82 -6.83 -2.03
C GLU A 16 -9.50 -6.21 -3.40
N TYR A 17 -9.39 -4.89 -3.47
CA TYR A 17 -9.09 -4.20 -4.72
C TYR A 17 -7.70 -3.57 -4.73
N ALA A 18 -7.17 -3.14 -3.58
CA ALA A 18 -5.83 -2.58 -3.46
C ALA A 18 -5.17 -2.94 -2.12
N ARG A 19 -3.84 -3.02 -2.12
CA ARG A 19 -3.03 -3.32 -0.93
C ARG A 19 -1.74 -2.52 -0.93
N PHE A 20 -1.41 -1.93 0.22
CA PHE A 20 -0.08 -1.41 0.50
C PHE A 20 0.74 -2.46 1.25
N ASP A 21 1.93 -2.75 0.75
CA ASP A 21 2.85 -3.70 1.38
C ASP A 21 4.16 -2.98 1.77
N SER A 22 4.45 -2.96 3.07
CA SER A 22 5.64 -2.31 3.63
C SER A 22 6.87 -3.21 3.73
N ASP A 23 6.73 -4.51 3.46
CA ASP A 23 7.86 -5.45 3.37
C ASP A 23 8.62 -5.26 2.06
N SER A 24 7.90 -4.84 1.01
CA SER A 24 8.50 -4.32 -0.20
C SER A 24 9.24 -3.03 0.15
N THR A 25 10.57 -3.02 0.05
CA THR A 25 11.47 -1.87 0.27
C THR A 25 11.10 -0.60 -0.51
N VAL A 26 10.13 -0.69 -1.43
CA VAL A 26 9.60 0.41 -2.22
C VAL A 26 8.34 1.03 -1.58
N GLY A 27 7.61 0.33 -0.69
CA GLY A 27 6.39 0.84 -0.06
C GLY A 27 5.41 1.41 -1.08
N GLU A 28 4.78 0.53 -1.86
CA GLU A 28 3.90 0.88 -2.97
C GLU A 28 2.50 0.25 -2.82
N TYR A 29 1.49 0.90 -3.40
CA TYR A 29 0.15 0.35 -3.51
C TYR A 29 0.08 -0.58 -4.71
N VAL A 30 -0.33 -1.82 -4.49
CA VAL A 30 -0.53 -2.83 -5.52
C VAL A 30 -2.03 -3.06 -5.71
N ALA A 31 -2.48 -2.95 -6.95
CA ALA A 31 -3.85 -3.31 -7.31
C ALA A 31 -4.01 -4.84 -7.32
N VAL A 32 -5.00 -5.34 -6.58
CA VAL A 32 -5.34 -6.77 -6.52
C VAL A 32 -6.39 -7.12 -7.58
N SER A 33 -7.21 -6.15 -7.96
CA SER A 33 -8.16 -6.24 -9.08
C SER A 33 -7.96 -5.08 -10.06
N GLU A 34 -8.47 -5.22 -11.28
CA GLU A 34 -8.40 -4.15 -12.29
C GLU A 34 -9.12 -2.86 -11.82
N LEU A 35 -10.11 -3.00 -10.94
CA LEU A 35 -10.82 -1.87 -10.34
C LEU A 35 -9.94 -1.04 -9.40
N GLY A 36 -8.98 -1.69 -8.73
CA GLY A 36 -8.04 -1.00 -7.84
C GLY A 36 -6.81 -0.46 -8.53
N ARG A 37 -6.64 -0.67 -9.85
CA ARG A 37 -5.54 -0.10 -10.63
C ARG A 37 -5.54 1.44 -10.63
N PRO A 38 -6.66 2.13 -10.93
CA PRO A 38 -6.69 3.60 -10.84
C PRO A 38 -6.40 4.11 -9.43
N ASP A 39 -6.87 3.42 -8.39
CA ASP A 39 -6.53 3.75 -7.02
C ASP A 39 -5.04 3.55 -6.75
N ALA A 40 -4.49 2.36 -7.02
CA ALA A 40 -3.06 2.10 -6.81
C ALA A 40 -2.17 3.11 -7.55
N GLU A 41 -2.47 3.44 -8.81
CA GLU A 41 -1.75 4.45 -9.58
C GLU A 41 -1.88 5.85 -8.96
N TYR A 42 -3.08 6.25 -8.52
CA TYR A 42 -3.30 7.54 -7.88
C TYR A 42 -2.53 7.67 -6.56
N TRP A 43 -2.52 6.63 -5.74
CA TRP A 43 -1.82 6.61 -4.46
C TRP A 43 -0.30 6.53 -4.66
N ASN A 44 0.18 5.79 -5.66
CA ASN A 44 1.60 5.75 -6.02
C ASN A 44 2.11 7.04 -6.68
N SER A 45 1.23 7.83 -7.29
CA SER A 45 1.57 9.16 -7.83
C SER A 45 1.86 10.17 -6.71
N GLN A 46 1.29 9.96 -5.52
CA GLN A 46 1.42 10.86 -4.38
C GLN A 46 2.64 10.51 -3.52
N LYS A 47 3.81 11.02 -3.93
CA LYS A 47 5.08 10.79 -3.24
C LYS A 47 5.06 11.14 -1.75
N GLU A 48 4.37 12.22 -1.36
CA GLU A 48 4.27 12.64 0.03
C GLU A 48 3.60 11.58 0.93
N ILE A 49 2.57 10.91 0.41
CA ILE A 49 1.87 9.82 1.11
C ILE A 49 2.76 8.57 1.21
N LEU A 50 3.48 8.25 0.13
CA LEU A 50 4.42 7.12 0.14
C LEU A 50 5.55 7.34 1.14
N GLU A 51 6.12 8.55 1.20
CA GLU A 51 7.18 8.89 2.13
C GLU A 51 6.69 8.85 3.59
N GLN A 52 5.49 9.38 3.88
CA GLN A 52 4.91 9.30 5.21
C GLN A 52 4.66 7.85 5.65
N LYS A 53 4.13 7.01 4.75
CA LYS A 53 3.88 5.59 5.04
C LYS A 53 5.17 4.80 5.22
N ARG A 54 6.21 5.07 4.42
CA ARG A 54 7.56 4.49 4.62
C ARG A 54 8.14 4.86 5.97
N ALA A 55 8.00 6.11 6.40
CA ALA A 55 8.49 6.57 7.71
C ALA A 55 7.78 5.90 8.91
N GLN A 56 6.57 5.34 8.72
CA GLN A 56 5.90 4.55 9.77
C GLN A 56 6.47 3.14 9.94
N VAL A 57 7.28 2.66 9.00
CA VAL A 57 7.84 1.29 8.99
C VAL A 57 9.23 1.22 9.62
N ASP A 58 9.98 2.33 9.59
CA ASP A 58 11.32 2.49 10.19
C ASP A 58 11.24 2.76 11.72
N ASN A 59 10.71 1.80 12.50
CA ASN A 59 10.75 1.82 13.97
C ASN A 59 11.32 0.51 14.54
#